data_AF-A0A8H3LAX4-F1
#
_entry.id   AF-A0A8H3LAX4-F1
#
_cell.length_a   1.000
_cell.length_b   1.000
_cell.length_c   1.000
_cell.angle_alpha   90.00
_cell.angle_beta   90.00
_cell.angle_gamma   90.00
#
_symmetry.space_group_name_H-M   'P 1'
#
loop_
_entity.id
_entity.type
_entity.pdbx_description
1 polymer ?
#
loop_
_entity_poly.entity_id
_entity_poly.type
_entity_poly.pdbx_seq_one_letter_code
_entity_poly.pdbx_strand_id
1 'polypeptide(L)'
;MRSSHSTTENKKPSLMKKANLPTNPAHALEQLRVWAQLEEVEDSFAKMFLVSELLWLIWAFGTSTPYKKKQKLVPIIISNLKNRSPFTDEALNKELFS
;
A
#
# COMPACT_ATOMS: atom_id res chain seq x y z
N MET A 1 26.28 -39.54 9.20
CA MET A 1 25.18 -38.58 9.43
C MET A 1 25.72 -37.16 9.36
N ARG A 2 25.36 -36.38 8.34
CA ARG A 2 25.31 -34.91 8.43
C ARG A 2 24.37 -34.42 7.34
N SER A 3 23.10 -34.28 7.71
CA SER A 3 22.08 -33.64 6.87
C SER A 3 22.36 -32.14 6.85
N SER A 4 22.80 -31.63 5.71
CA SER A 4 22.87 -30.19 5.45
C SER A 4 21.44 -29.71 5.20
N HIS A 5 20.73 -29.32 6.25
CA HIS A 5 19.51 -28.55 6.10
C HIS A 5 19.90 -27.20 5.49
N SER A 6 19.79 -27.08 4.17
CA SER A 6 19.60 -25.79 3.54
C SER A 6 18.25 -25.27 4.04
N THR A 7 18.27 -24.39 5.03
CA THR A 7 17.17 -23.47 5.31
C THR A 7 17.03 -22.55 4.09
N THR A 8 16.42 -23.09 3.04
CA THR A 8 15.66 -22.29 2.10
C THR A 8 14.53 -21.70 2.92
N GLU A 9 14.79 -20.53 3.54
CA GLU A 9 13.74 -19.58 3.83
C GLU A 9 12.88 -19.56 2.58
N ASN A 10 11.62 -20.00 2.72
CA ASN A 10 10.60 -19.76 1.73
C ASN A 10 10.52 -18.24 1.58
N LYS A 11 11.35 -17.68 0.69
CA LYS A 11 11.15 -16.36 0.12
C LYS A 11 9.92 -16.50 -0.76
N LYS A 12 8.74 -16.65 -0.13
CA LYS A 12 7.48 -16.31 -0.78
C LYS A 12 7.77 -14.92 -1.37
N PRO A 13 7.71 -14.75 -2.69
CA PRO A 13 7.91 -13.44 -3.26
C PRO A 13 6.93 -12.53 -2.54
N SER A 14 7.45 -11.53 -1.80
CA SER A 14 6.60 -10.55 -1.12
C SER A 14 5.61 -10.04 -2.17
N LEU A 15 4.33 -10.33 -1.93
CA LEU A 15 3.25 -10.06 -2.88
C LEU A 15 3.17 -8.55 -3.15
N MET A 16 3.48 -7.76 -2.10
CA MET A 16 3.46 -6.31 -2.04
C MET A 16 4.82 -5.71 -2.36
N LYS A 17 5.09 -5.52 -3.65
CA LYS A 17 6.25 -4.74 -4.13
C LYS A 17 5.77 -3.60 -4.99
N LYS A 18 6.45 -2.45 -4.90
CA LYS A 18 6.15 -1.27 -5.71
C LYS A 18 6.23 -1.57 -7.22
N ALA A 19 7.18 -2.40 -7.64
CA ALA A 19 7.31 -2.84 -9.04
C ALA A 19 6.13 -3.70 -9.55
N ASN A 20 5.30 -4.24 -8.65
CA ASN A 20 4.12 -5.01 -9.00
C ASN A 20 2.86 -4.14 -9.09
N LEU A 21 2.97 -2.81 -8.89
CA LEU A 21 1.84 -1.91 -9.09
C LEU A 21 1.58 -1.71 -10.59
N PRO A 22 0.33 -1.75 -11.03
CA PRO A 22 -0.06 -1.33 -12.38
C PRO A 22 0.45 0.07 -12.72
N THR A 23 0.74 0.31 -14.00
CA THR A 23 1.12 1.65 -14.49
C THR A 23 -0.06 2.63 -14.52
N ASN A 24 -1.28 2.11 -14.75
CA ASN A 24 -2.50 2.92 -14.66
C ASN A 24 -2.73 3.34 -13.18
N PRO A 25 -2.84 4.64 -12.86
CA PRO A 25 -2.94 5.11 -11.48
C PRO A 25 -4.17 4.62 -10.71
N ALA A 26 -5.33 4.50 -11.37
CA ALA A 26 -6.55 4.02 -10.74
C ALA A 26 -6.47 2.51 -10.46
N HIS A 27 -5.91 1.74 -11.38
CA HIS A 27 -5.62 0.32 -11.13
C HIS A 27 -4.57 0.13 -10.04
N ALA A 28 -3.56 1.02 -9.96
CA ALA A 28 -2.60 1.02 -8.86
C ALA A 28 -3.29 1.32 -7.52
N LEU A 29 -4.21 2.28 -7.49
CA LEU A 29 -5.01 2.60 -6.31
C LEU A 29 -5.88 1.40 -5.89
N GLU A 30 -6.56 0.73 -6.83
CA GLU A 30 -7.35 -0.47 -6.50
C GLU A 30 -6.48 -1.60 -5.95
N GLN A 31 -5.30 -1.83 -6.55
CA GLN A 31 -4.37 -2.84 -6.05
C GLN A 31 -3.88 -2.52 -4.64
N LEU A 32 -3.60 -1.24 -4.32
CA LEU A 32 -3.26 -0.82 -2.98
C LEU A 32 -4.39 -1.08 -1.98
N ARG A 33 -5.66 -0.94 -2.40
CA ARG A 33 -6.81 -1.26 -1.55
C ARG A 33 -6.93 -2.75 -1.29
N VAL A 34 -6.76 -3.58 -2.32
CA VAL A 34 -6.74 -5.05 -2.17
C VAL A 34 -5.64 -5.45 -1.19
N TRP A 35 -4.45 -4.91 -1.35
CA TRP A 35 -3.33 -5.19 -0.43
C TRP A 35 -3.55 -4.67 0.98
N ALA A 36 -4.22 -3.53 1.16
CA ALA A 36 -4.56 -2.99 2.48
C ALA A 36 -5.42 -3.95 3.32
N GLN A 37 -6.13 -4.90 2.69
CA GLN A 37 -6.94 -5.90 3.39
C GLN A 37 -6.13 -7.11 3.90
N LEU A 38 -4.86 -7.25 3.52
CA LEU A 38 -4.00 -8.35 3.97
C LEU A 38 -3.55 -8.15 5.42
N GLU A 39 -3.24 -9.26 6.10
CA GLU A 39 -2.60 -9.24 7.42
C GLU A 39 -1.16 -8.70 7.34
N GLU A 40 -0.69 -8.04 8.40
CA GLU A 40 0.69 -7.53 8.53
C GLU A 40 1.14 -6.58 7.39
N VAL A 41 0.19 -5.89 6.77
CA VAL A 41 0.43 -5.01 5.63
C VAL A 41 1.31 -3.80 5.94
N GLU A 42 1.29 -3.29 7.18
CA GLU A 42 1.92 -2.01 7.53
C GLU A 42 3.43 -1.98 7.23
N ASP A 43 4.16 -3.04 7.59
CA ASP A 43 5.60 -3.12 7.38
C ASP A 43 5.97 -3.22 5.90
N SER A 44 5.20 -3.99 5.13
CA SER A 44 5.38 -4.10 3.68
C SER A 44 5.10 -2.77 3.00
N PHE A 45 4.01 -2.11 3.38
CA PHE A 45 3.61 -0.80 2.85
C PHE A 45 4.65 0.28 3.18
N ALA A 46 5.16 0.31 4.42
CA ALA A 46 6.19 1.25 4.85
C ALA A 46 7.49 1.11 4.05
N LYS A 47 7.84 -0.11 3.62
CA LYS A 47 9.03 -0.38 2.79
C LYS A 47 8.84 0.04 1.34
N MET A 48 7.61 0.02 0.82
CA MET A 48 7.31 0.36 -0.58
C MET A 48 7.44 1.85 -0.89
N PHE A 49 7.03 2.73 0.04
CA PHE A 49 6.88 4.16 -0.24
C PHE A 49 7.91 5.01 0.51
N LEU A 50 8.32 6.13 -0.09
CA LEU A 50 9.07 7.17 0.60
C LEU A 50 8.14 7.98 1.53
N VAL A 51 8.70 8.70 2.50
CA VAL A 51 7.91 9.54 3.41
C VAL A 51 7.12 10.60 2.65
N SER A 52 7.72 11.22 1.63
CA SER A 52 7.06 12.21 0.78
C SER A 52 5.86 11.63 0.04
N GLU A 53 5.96 10.39 -0.46
CA GLU A 53 4.87 9.70 -1.14
C GLU A 53 3.72 9.37 -0.18
N LEU A 54 4.03 8.95 1.05
CA LEU A 54 3.02 8.71 2.09
C LEU A 54 2.30 10.02 2.47
N LEU A 55 3.03 11.13 2.59
CA LEU A 55 2.43 12.44 2.85
C LEU A 55 1.55 12.91 1.70
N TRP A 56 1.97 12.68 0.45
CA TRP A 56 1.14 12.98 -0.73
C TRP A 56 -0.16 12.17 -0.72
N LEU A 57 -0.11 10.88 -0.39
CA LEU A 57 -1.31 10.04 -0.27
C LEU A 57 -2.27 10.55 0.81
N ILE A 58 -1.75 10.93 1.98
CA ILE A 58 -2.57 11.48 3.07
C ILE A 58 -3.26 12.78 2.63
N TRP A 59 -2.52 13.65 1.95
CA TRP A 59 -3.09 14.87 1.38
C TRP A 59 -4.16 14.57 0.32
N ALA A 60 -3.93 13.59 -0.57
CA ALA A 60 -4.88 13.19 -1.59
C ALA A 60 -6.19 12.63 -0.99
N PHE A 61 -6.13 11.98 0.17
CA PHE A 61 -7.32 11.57 0.92
C PHE A 61 -8.02 12.71 1.66
N GLY A 62 -7.62 13.97 1.46
CA GLY A 62 -8.21 15.13 2.14
C GLY A 62 -7.90 15.17 3.64
N THR A 63 -6.89 14.42 4.09
CA THR A 63 -6.50 14.37 5.50
C THR A 63 -5.26 15.23 5.73
N SER A 64 -5.18 15.88 6.89
CA SER A 64 -3.98 16.56 7.37
C SER A 64 -3.35 15.78 8.53
N THR A 65 -2.02 15.77 8.60
CA THR A 65 -1.31 15.12 9.71
C THR A 65 -0.09 15.93 10.13
N PRO A 66 0.17 16.08 11.45
CA PRO A 66 1.43 16.66 11.92
C PRO A 66 2.59 15.64 11.88
N TYR A 67 2.29 14.36 11.59
CA TYR A 67 3.28 13.30 11.65
C TYR A 67 4.22 13.32 10.44
N LYS A 68 5.47 12.92 10.66
CA LYS A 68 6.50 12.80 9.61
C LYS A 68 7.17 11.42 9.56
N LYS A 69 6.81 10.51 10.47
CA LYS A 69 7.40 9.16 10.58
C LYS A 69 6.46 8.13 9.95
N LYS A 70 7.00 7.24 9.11
CA LYS A 70 6.24 6.19 8.40
C LYS A 70 5.30 5.40 9.30
N GLN A 71 5.77 4.99 10.47
CA GLN A 71 5.00 4.24 11.48
C GLN A 71 3.69 4.91 11.90
N LYS A 72 3.59 6.24 11.80
CA LYS A 72 2.37 7.00 12.10
C LYS A 72 1.55 7.33 10.85
N LEU A 73 2.18 7.39 9.67
CA LEU A 73 1.52 7.71 8.40
C LEU A 73 0.81 6.50 7.80
N VAL A 74 1.44 5.32 7.86
CA VAL A 74 0.95 4.10 7.23
C VAL A 74 -0.42 3.67 7.75
N PRO A 75 -0.69 3.65 9.08
CA PRO A 75 -2.02 3.30 9.59
C PRO A 75 -3.14 4.21 9.07
N ILE A 76 -2.85 5.52 8.91
CA ILE A 76 -3.81 6.50 8.38
C ILE A 76 -4.16 6.17 6.91
N ILE A 77 -3.15 5.87 6.11
CA ILE A 77 -3.31 5.53 4.69
C ILE A 77 -4.10 4.23 4.54
N ILE A 78 -3.73 3.20 5.29
CA ILE A 78 -4.40 1.90 5.23
C ILE A 78 -5.86 2.02 5.65
N SER A 79 -6.16 2.78 6.70
CA SER A 79 -7.54 3.06 7.10
C SER A 79 -8.35 3.71 5.96
N ASN A 80 -7.79 4.72 5.28
CA ASN A 80 -8.44 5.36 4.13
C ASN A 80 -8.65 4.40 2.95
N LEU A 81 -7.66 3.56 2.64
CA LEU A 81 -7.75 2.56 1.57
C LEU A 81 -8.84 1.51 1.86
N LYS A 82 -8.97 1.08 3.12
CA LYS A 82 -10.01 0.13 3.56
C LYS A 82 -11.41 0.73 3.47
N ASN A 83 -11.58 1.96 3.93
CA ASN A 83 -12.89 2.57 4.12
C ASN A 83 -13.47 3.26 2.87
N ARG A 84 -12.80 3.19 1.71
CA ARG A 84 -13.16 3.92 0.47
C ARG A 84 -13.47 5.39 0.74
N SER A 85 -12.43 6.21 0.78
CA SER A 85 -12.59 7.66 0.83
C SER A 85 -13.32 8.20 -0.43
N PRO A 86 -13.97 9.38 -0.37
CA PRO A 86 -14.56 10.01 -1.55
C PRO A 86 -13.57 10.15 -2.72
N PHE A 87 -12.30 10.45 -2.44
CA PHE A 87 -11.22 10.47 -3.42
C PHE A 87 -11.06 9.10 -4.11
N THR A 88 -11.09 8.02 -3.32
CA THR A 88 -10.97 6.66 -3.83
C THR A 88 -12.13 6.28 -4.74
N ASP A 89 -13.37 6.58 -4.34
CA ASP A 89 -14.54 6.28 -5.18
C ASP A 89 -14.52 7.13 -6.46
N GLU A 90 -14.18 8.41 -6.39
CA GLU A 90 -14.09 9.26 -7.58
C GLU A 90 -13.01 8.78 -8.56
N ALA A 91 -11.81 8.47 -8.06
CA ALA A 91 -10.71 8.00 -8.89
C ALA A 91 -11.01 6.66 -9.59
N LEU A 92 -11.72 5.76 -8.93
CA LEU A 92 -12.09 4.46 -9.49
C LEU A 92 -13.29 4.54 -10.43
N ASN A 93 -14.25 5.42 -10.16
CA ASN A 93 -15.43 5.58 -11.01
C ASN A 93 -15.08 6.28 -12.32
N LYS A 94 -14.08 7.18 -12.35
CA LYS A 94 -13.69 7.87 -13.59
C LYS A 94 -13.22 6.91 -14.69
N GLU A 95 -12.47 5.86 -14.35
CA GLU A 95 -12.01 4.85 -15.34
C GLU A 95 -13.15 3.99 -15.91
N LEU A 96 -14.27 3.85 -15.19
CA LEU A 96 -15.42 3.08 -15.68
C LEU A 96 -16.22 3.83 -16.75
N PHE A 97 -16.04 5.15 -16.85
CA PHE A 97 -16.82 6.03 -17.73
C PHE A 97 -15.97 6.86 -18.70
N SER A 98 -14.65 6.62 -18.74
CA SER A 98 -13.69 7.26 -19.66
C SER A 98 -13.25 6.32 -20.77
#